data_AF-A0AAU9VBF4-F1
#
_entry.id   AF-A0AAU9VBF4-F1
#
_cell.length_a   1.000
_cell.length_b   1.000
_cell.length_c   1.000
_cell.angle_alpha   90.00
_cell.angle_beta   90.00
_cell.angle_gamma   90.00
#
_symmetry.space_group_name_H-M   'P 1'
#
loop_
_entity.id
_entity.type
_entity.pdbx_description
1 polymer ?
#
loop_
_entity_poly.entity_id
_entity_poly.type
_entity_poly.pdbx_seq_one_letter_code
_entity_poly.pdbx_strand_id
1 'polypeptide(L)'
;MSLHSHSINKLPPPPINPNPMLKFKIKNINYYPYAESVDFMIDSLPDSQDDRNILICYDLFLKTLLNAANIHFPKKHISKTHLLSTPWWDEDCKRLAEIRLKAEEAYSLSMCPDNFIRYQKADARFKRLVSKKKKSGWMSFCESLSPRSPSRIVWNQLKKFRRSLTSDNLSSNNPVEWLNDFTDKLAPPFAPCEDSFLASTPASTVDDLDAPFLFLSFNVL
;
A
#
# COMPACT_ATOMS: atom_id res chain seq x y z
N MET A 1 -17.35 -54.39 -1.54
CA MET A 1 -17.66 -53.18 -2.33
C MET A 1 -16.99 -52.00 -1.64
N SER A 2 -15.75 -51.66 -2.01
CA SER A 2 -15.03 -50.49 -1.49
C SER A 2 -15.12 -49.35 -2.49
N LEU A 3 -15.78 -48.26 -2.12
CA LEU A 3 -15.83 -47.03 -2.91
C LEU A 3 -14.51 -46.28 -2.71
N HIS A 4 -13.64 -46.30 -3.72
CA HIS A 4 -12.50 -45.38 -3.81
C HIS A 4 -13.01 -43.98 -4.14
N SER A 5 -13.08 -43.12 -3.13
CA SER A 5 -13.26 -41.68 -3.30
C SER A 5 -12.05 -41.09 -4.02
N HIS A 6 -12.21 -40.74 -5.29
CA HIS A 6 -11.21 -40.02 -6.07
C HIS A 6 -11.09 -38.59 -5.53
N SER A 7 -9.93 -38.26 -4.95
CA SER A 7 -9.59 -36.90 -4.57
C SER A 7 -9.31 -36.10 -5.83
N ILE A 8 -10.26 -35.25 -6.23
CA ILE A 8 -10.06 -34.28 -7.31
C ILE A 8 -9.13 -33.19 -6.76
N ASN A 9 -7.88 -33.22 -7.20
CA ASN A 9 -6.93 -32.12 -7.02
C ASN A 9 -7.53 -30.84 -7.63
N LYS A 10 -8.08 -29.97 -6.78
CA LYS A 10 -8.40 -28.60 -7.19
C LYS A 10 -7.09 -27.88 -7.47
N LEU A 11 -6.80 -27.64 -8.75
CA LEU A 11 -5.74 -26.70 -9.12
C LEU A 11 -6.01 -25.35 -8.44
N PRO A 12 -4.97 -24.68 -7.91
CA PRO A 12 -5.12 -23.33 -7.41
C PRO A 12 -5.61 -22.42 -8.56
N PRO A 13 -6.56 -21.50 -8.29
CA PRO A 13 -7.00 -20.56 -9.31
C PRO A 13 -5.78 -19.77 -9.82
N PRO A 14 -5.71 -19.50 -11.14
CA PRO A 14 -4.63 -18.70 -11.70
C PRO A 14 -4.61 -17.34 -10.98
N PRO A 15 -3.41 -16.76 -10.75
CA PRO A 15 -3.30 -15.47 -10.09
C PRO A 15 -4.10 -14.45 -10.90
N ILE A 16 -5.19 -13.95 -10.30
CA ILE A 16 -5.96 -12.83 -10.82
C ILE A 16 -5.02 -11.64 -10.77
N ASN A 17 -4.38 -11.33 -11.90
CA ASN A 17 -3.57 -10.14 -12.05
C ASN A 17 -4.49 -8.93 -11.85
N PRO A 18 -4.34 -8.14 -10.78
CA PRO A 18 -5.21 -7.01 -10.55
C PRO A 18 -4.94 -5.98 -11.64
N ASN A 19 -5.85 -5.93 -12.63
CA ASN A 19 -5.96 -4.92 -13.68
C ASN A 19 -4.63 -4.22 -14.03
N PRO A 20 -3.83 -4.73 -15.00
CA PRO A 20 -2.66 -3.99 -15.45
C PRO A 20 -3.15 -2.64 -15.95
N MET A 21 -2.77 -1.57 -15.25
CA MET A 21 -3.13 -0.20 -15.61
C MET A 21 -2.92 -0.02 -17.11
N LEU A 22 -4.03 0.17 -17.86
CA LEU A 22 -3.98 0.21 -19.31
C LEU A 22 -2.97 1.28 -19.75
N LYS A 23 -1.92 0.84 -20.43
CA LYS A 23 -0.75 1.63 -20.85
C LYS A 23 -1.12 2.85 -21.71
N PHE A 24 -2.27 2.78 -22.39
CA PHE A 24 -2.68 3.74 -23.41
C PHE A 24 -3.90 4.56 -22.99
N LYS A 25 -3.97 5.80 -23.47
CA LYS A 25 -5.12 6.70 -23.29
C LYS A 25 -6.17 6.43 -24.36
N ILE A 26 -7.09 5.50 -24.09
CA ILE A 26 -8.08 4.99 -25.07
C ILE A 26 -8.97 6.10 -25.67
N LYS A 27 -9.33 7.11 -24.88
CA LYS A 27 -10.27 8.18 -25.30
C LYS A 27 -9.78 9.05 -26.48
N ASN A 28 -8.49 9.05 -26.79
CA ASN A 28 -7.90 9.91 -27.82
C ASN A 28 -7.18 9.09 -28.91
N ILE A 29 -7.51 7.80 -29.06
CA ILE A 29 -6.88 6.95 -30.06
C ILE A 29 -7.47 7.24 -31.44
N ASN A 30 -6.61 7.54 -32.41
CA ASN A 30 -6.96 7.46 -33.81
C ASN A 30 -6.67 6.04 -34.30
N TYR A 31 -7.72 5.27 -34.62
CA TYR A 31 -7.60 3.87 -35.05
C TYR A 31 -7.22 3.72 -36.52
N TYR A 32 -7.39 4.76 -37.35
CA TYR A 32 -7.12 4.69 -38.79
C TYR A 32 -5.65 4.40 -39.13
N PRO A 33 -4.66 5.19 -38.66
CA PRO A 33 -3.25 4.90 -38.96
C PRO A 33 -2.76 3.63 -38.26
N TYR A 34 -3.41 3.23 -37.16
CA TYR A 34 -3.15 1.96 -36.50
C TYR A 34 -3.54 0.78 -37.38
N ALA A 35 -4.74 0.80 -37.97
CA ALA A 35 -5.22 -0.27 -38.83
C ALA A 35 -4.32 -0.43 -40.07
N GLU A 36 -3.98 0.67 -40.74
CA GLU A 36 -3.07 0.66 -41.90
C GLU A 36 -1.69 0.07 -41.55
N SER A 37 -1.15 0.43 -40.38
CA SER A 37 0.13 -0.12 -39.91
C SER A 37 0.04 -1.62 -39.55
N VAL A 38 -1.08 -2.05 -38.96
CA VAL A 38 -1.34 -3.46 -38.66
C VAL A 38 -1.42 -4.28 -39.93
N ASP A 39 -2.19 -3.82 -40.92
CA ASP A 39 -2.35 -4.52 -42.20
C ASP A 39 -1.00 -4.69 -42.89
N PHE A 40 -0.20 -3.61 -42.98
CA PHE A 40 1.16 -3.66 -43.54
C PHE A 40 2.09 -4.64 -42.78
N MET A 41 2.01 -4.67 -41.45
CA MET A 41 2.83 -5.56 -40.63
C MET A 41 2.38 -7.01 -40.67
N ILE A 42 1.07 -7.27 -40.83
CA ILE A 42 0.51 -8.62 -41.00
C ILE A 42 0.93 -9.18 -42.37
N ASP A 43 0.88 -8.37 -43.43
CA ASP A 43 1.33 -8.76 -44.77
C ASP A 43 2.82 -9.11 -44.83
N SER A 44 3.60 -8.62 -43.85
CA SER A 44 5.03 -8.91 -43.73
C SER A 44 5.35 -10.16 -42.88
N LEU A 45 4.34 -10.85 -42.34
CA LEU A 45 4.54 -12.06 -41.53
C LEU A 45 4.83 -13.28 -42.41
N PRO A 46 5.65 -14.23 -41.94
CA PRO A 46 5.93 -15.45 -42.70
C PRO A 46 4.70 -16.36 -42.78
N ASP A 47 4.45 -16.92 -43.96
CA ASP A 47 3.37 -17.89 -44.18
C ASP A 47 3.57 -19.13 -43.30
N SER A 48 2.49 -19.51 -42.59
CA SER A 48 2.46 -20.68 -41.71
C SER A 48 2.31 -21.97 -42.52
N GLN A 49 3.38 -22.41 -43.18
CA GLN A 49 3.38 -23.65 -43.98
C GLN A 49 3.66 -24.92 -43.14
N ASP A 50 3.91 -24.81 -41.81
CA ASP A 50 4.13 -25.96 -40.91
C ASP A 50 3.39 -25.77 -39.58
N ASP A 51 2.54 -26.74 -39.21
CA ASP A 51 1.72 -26.77 -37.98
C ASP A 51 2.54 -26.65 -36.69
N ARG A 52 3.85 -26.97 -36.72
CA ARG A 52 4.77 -26.81 -35.58
C ARG A 52 5.10 -25.36 -35.24
N ASN A 53 4.78 -24.41 -36.13
CA ASN A 53 5.09 -22.99 -35.98
C ASN A 53 3.91 -22.15 -35.45
N ILE A 54 2.74 -22.74 -35.19
CA ILE A 54 1.52 -21.97 -34.85
C ILE A 54 1.67 -21.10 -33.59
N LEU A 55 2.35 -21.58 -32.55
CA LEU A 55 2.59 -20.81 -31.32
C LEU A 55 3.53 -19.63 -31.57
N ILE A 56 4.51 -19.81 -32.47
CA ILE A 56 5.47 -18.76 -32.86
C ILE A 56 4.75 -17.71 -33.71
N CYS A 57 3.92 -18.13 -34.66
CA CYS A 57 3.09 -17.24 -35.48
C CYS A 57 2.12 -16.42 -34.61
N TYR A 58 1.50 -17.04 -33.59
CA TYR A 58 0.64 -16.33 -32.65
C TYR A 58 1.39 -15.29 -31.82
N ASP A 59 2.58 -15.63 -31.31
CA ASP A 59 3.42 -14.68 -30.57
C ASP A 59 3.90 -13.52 -31.46
N LEU A 60 4.28 -13.80 -32.71
CA LEU A 60 4.63 -12.79 -33.70
C LEU A 60 3.44 -11.86 -34.00
N PHE A 61 2.25 -12.42 -34.20
CA PHE A 61 1.02 -11.65 -34.39
C PHE A 61 0.67 -10.78 -33.18
N LEU A 62 0.79 -11.30 -31.97
CA LEU A 62 0.56 -10.51 -30.77
C LEU A 62 1.59 -9.37 -30.66
N LYS A 63 2.85 -9.63 -31.00
CA LYS A 63 3.92 -8.63 -31.02
C LYS A 63 3.68 -7.55 -32.08
N THR A 64 3.19 -7.88 -33.28
CA THR A 64 2.88 -6.89 -34.31
C THR A 64 1.74 -5.98 -33.87
N LEU A 65 0.64 -6.53 -33.32
CA LEU A 65 -0.46 -5.75 -32.76
C LEU A 65 0.01 -4.81 -31.64
N LEU A 66 0.82 -5.33 -30.71
CA LEU A 66 1.37 -4.53 -29.62
C LEU A 66 2.33 -3.44 -30.13
N ASN A 67 3.12 -3.72 -31.16
CA ASN A 67 4.04 -2.76 -31.76
C ASN A 67 3.28 -1.63 -32.45
N ALA A 68 2.27 -1.96 -33.27
CA ALA A 68 1.38 -0.98 -33.90
C ALA A 68 0.72 -0.07 -32.85
N ALA A 69 0.19 -0.68 -31.78
CA ALA A 69 -0.41 0.04 -30.68
C ALA A 69 0.60 0.97 -29.99
N ASN A 70 1.86 0.56 -29.83
CA ASN A 70 2.90 1.41 -29.24
C ASN A 70 3.30 2.62 -30.09
N ILE A 71 3.17 2.52 -31.42
CA ILE A 71 3.47 3.60 -32.37
C ILE A 71 2.32 4.61 -32.41
N HIS A 72 1.08 4.12 -32.50
CA HIS A 72 -0.08 4.97 -32.79
C HIS A 72 -0.86 5.41 -31.55
N PHE A 73 -0.84 4.63 -30.46
CA PHE A 73 -1.65 4.97 -29.29
C PHE A 73 -0.91 5.94 -28.37
N PRO A 74 -1.54 7.05 -27.97
CA PRO A 74 -0.96 7.93 -26.96
C PRO A 74 -0.82 7.17 -25.65
N LYS A 75 0.40 7.06 -25.15
CA LYS A 75 0.67 6.47 -23.84
C LYS A 75 0.03 7.34 -22.77
N LYS A 76 -0.60 6.71 -21.78
CA LYS A 76 -1.02 7.44 -20.58
C LYS A 76 0.25 7.98 -19.95
N HIS A 77 0.36 9.31 -19.86
CA HIS A 77 1.34 9.88 -18.97
C HIS A 77 0.87 9.46 -17.57
N ILE A 78 1.51 8.42 -17.02
CA ILE A 78 1.57 8.28 -15.57
C ILE A 78 2.24 9.58 -15.19
N SER A 79 1.45 10.58 -14.78
CA SER A 79 2.02 11.65 -14.02
C SER A 79 2.81 10.90 -12.97
N LYS A 80 4.12 11.15 -12.96
CA LYS A 80 4.81 11.19 -11.69
C LYS A 80 4.10 12.32 -10.93
N THR A 81 2.82 12.15 -10.57
CA THR A 81 2.29 12.67 -9.33
C THR A 81 3.31 12.13 -8.40
N HIS A 82 4.26 13.02 -8.07
CA HIS A 82 5.34 12.73 -7.20
C HIS A 82 4.70 11.87 -6.13
N LEU A 83 5.07 10.59 -6.04
CA LEU A 83 5.18 9.97 -4.73
C LEU A 83 6.00 11.03 -4.03
N LEU A 84 5.29 11.91 -3.32
CA LEU A 84 5.86 13.09 -2.72
C LEU A 84 6.80 12.44 -1.75
N SER A 85 8.07 12.30 -2.18
CA SER A 85 9.03 11.43 -1.53
C SER A 85 8.94 11.87 -0.11
N THR A 86 8.44 10.96 0.73
CA THR A 86 7.96 11.40 2.02
C THR A 86 9.17 12.08 2.65
N PRO A 87 9.07 13.31 3.16
CA PRO A 87 10.25 14.14 3.41
C PRO A 87 11.28 13.52 4.38
N TRP A 88 10.91 12.42 5.06
CA TRP A 88 11.74 11.61 5.92
C TRP A 88 12.27 10.31 5.29
N TRP A 89 11.90 9.97 4.05
CA TRP A 89 12.33 8.77 3.33
C TRP A 89 13.63 9.04 2.56
N ASP A 90 14.67 8.30 2.90
CA ASP A 90 16.01 8.40 2.34
C ASP A 90 16.56 7.02 1.92
N GLU A 91 17.79 7.00 1.39
CA GLU A 91 18.47 5.77 0.97
C GLU A 91 18.67 4.78 2.13
N ASP A 92 18.81 5.26 3.37
CA ASP A 92 18.86 4.37 4.54
C ASP A 92 17.52 3.66 4.79
N CYS A 93 16.40 4.39 4.68
CA CYS A 93 15.07 3.79 4.75
C CYS A 93 14.86 2.76 3.66
N LYS A 94 15.26 3.08 2.42
CA LYS A 94 15.18 2.17 1.28
C LYS A 94 16.00 0.89 1.50
N ARG A 95 17.26 1.04 1.89
CA ARG A 95 18.17 -0.07 2.19
C ARG A 95 17.62 -0.99 3.29
N LEU A 96 17.12 -0.43 4.40
CA LEU A 96 16.54 -1.25 5.46
C LEU A 96 15.22 -1.89 5.05
N ALA A 97 14.42 -1.24 4.20
CA ALA A 97 13.20 -1.83 3.64
C ALA A 97 13.53 -3.05 2.76
N GLU A 98 14.55 -2.94 1.91
CA GLU A 98 15.04 -4.06 1.08
C GLU A 98 15.57 -5.22 1.93
N ILE A 99 16.32 -4.93 3.02
CA ILE A 99 16.80 -5.95 3.95
C ILE A 99 15.61 -6.65 4.65
N ARG A 100 14.62 -5.88 5.10
CA ARG A 100 13.39 -6.44 5.71
C ARG A 100 12.66 -7.34 4.73
N LEU A 101 12.48 -6.89 3.48
CA LEU A 101 11.82 -7.65 2.43
C LEU A 101 12.55 -8.97 2.13
N LYS A 102 13.87 -8.93 1.95
CA LYS A 102 14.66 -10.16 1.73
C LYS A 102 14.55 -11.15 2.89
N ALA A 103 14.51 -10.66 4.12
CA ALA A 103 14.33 -11.51 5.30
C ALA A 103 12.91 -12.10 5.38
N GLU A 104 11.90 -11.32 4.98
CA GLU A 104 10.50 -11.75 4.87
C GLU A 104 10.33 -12.82 3.79
N GLU A 105 10.92 -12.62 2.61
CA GLU A 105 10.94 -13.60 1.52
C GLU A 105 11.61 -14.91 1.95
N ALA A 106 12.78 -14.83 2.60
CA ALA A 106 13.47 -16.00 3.12
C ALA A 106 12.63 -16.78 4.15
N TYR A 107 11.91 -16.07 5.03
CA TYR A 107 10.98 -16.69 5.98
C TYR A 107 9.75 -17.29 5.29
N SER A 108 9.20 -16.62 4.28
CA SER A 108 8.07 -17.14 3.50
C SER A 108 8.42 -18.39 2.69
N LEU A 109 9.66 -18.48 2.19
CA LEU A 109 10.16 -19.66 1.48
C LEU A 109 10.46 -20.81 2.44
N SER A 110 10.97 -20.49 3.64
CA SER A 110 11.33 -21.47 4.66
C SER A 110 11.03 -20.94 6.06
N MET A 111 9.91 -21.41 6.62
CA MET A 111 9.39 -21.00 7.93
C MET A 111 10.16 -21.66 9.10
N CYS A 112 11.47 -21.43 9.17
CA CYS A 112 12.29 -21.90 10.30
C CYS A 112 12.46 -20.82 11.39
N PRO A 113 12.73 -21.21 12.65
CA PRO A 113 12.91 -20.26 13.75
C PRO A 113 14.03 -19.23 13.49
N ASP A 114 15.15 -19.66 12.87
CA ASP A 114 16.25 -18.76 12.54
C ASP A 114 15.85 -17.68 11.53
N ASN A 115 15.09 -18.04 10.50
CA ASN A 115 14.58 -17.10 9.51
C ASN A 115 13.58 -16.13 10.13
N PHE A 116 12.72 -16.62 11.02
CA PHE A 116 11.79 -15.77 11.77
C PHE A 116 12.52 -14.74 12.64
N ILE A 117 13.54 -15.17 13.39
CA ILE A 117 14.37 -14.27 14.21
C ILE A 117 15.09 -13.23 13.34
N ARG A 118 15.61 -13.64 12.17
CA ARG A 118 16.26 -12.72 11.21
C ARG A 118 15.27 -11.67 10.69
N TYR A 119 14.08 -12.09 10.28
CA TYR A 119 13.01 -11.19 9.87
C TYR A 119 12.62 -10.21 10.98
N GLN A 120 12.36 -10.69 12.20
CA GLN A 120 12.02 -9.83 13.34
C GLN A 120 13.11 -8.78 13.63
N LYS A 121 14.38 -9.18 13.59
CA LYS A 121 15.51 -8.25 13.77
C LYS A 121 15.54 -7.19 12.68
N ALA A 122 15.33 -7.57 11.42
CA ALA A 122 15.28 -6.64 10.30
C ALA A 122 14.09 -5.67 10.40
N ASP A 123 12.91 -6.19 10.75
CA ASP A 123 11.69 -5.42 10.96
C ASP A 123 11.83 -4.41 12.12
N ALA A 124 12.33 -4.84 13.28
CA ALA A 124 12.57 -3.97 14.42
C ALA A 124 13.55 -2.84 14.09
N ARG A 125 14.64 -3.14 13.35
CA ARG A 125 15.60 -2.13 12.88
C ARG A 125 14.94 -1.13 11.93
N PHE A 126 14.17 -1.61 10.97
CA PHE A 126 13.44 -0.76 10.03
C PHE A 126 12.45 0.16 10.74
N LYS A 127 11.58 -0.40 11.60
CA LYS A 127 10.62 0.36 12.40
C LYS A 127 11.30 1.44 13.25
N ARG A 128 12.40 1.11 13.93
CA ARG A 128 13.16 2.07 14.74
C ARG A 128 13.71 3.21 13.89
N LEU A 129 14.29 2.91 12.72
CA LEU A 129 14.80 3.95 11.81
C LEU A 129 13.69 4.85 11.30
N VAL A 130 12.60 4.26 10.77
CA VAL A 130 11.47 5.00 10.21
C VAL A 130 10.83 5.90 11.26
N SER A 131 10.59 5.40 12.47
CA SER A 131 10.06 6.21 13.57
C SER A 131 10.99 7.37 13.93
N LYS A 132 12.31 7.14 13.99
CA LYS A 132 13.30 8.19 14.23
C LYS A 132 13.26 9.26 13.14
N LYS A 133 13.31 8.87 11.86
CA LYS A 133 13.33 9.77 10.70
C LYS A 133 12.03 10.57 10.57
N LYS A 134 10.88 9.93 10.80
CA LYS A 134 9.57 10.60 10.86
C LYS A 134 9.56 11.69 11.93
N LYS A 135 9.98 11.34 13.16
CA LYS A 135 10.00 12.26 14.29
C LYS A 135 10.94 13.44 14.01
N SER A 136 12.19 13.18 13.59
CA SER A 136 13.16 14.24 13.30
C SER A 136 12.69 15.15 12.17
N GLY A 137 12.21 14.58 11.06
CA GLY A 137 11.72 15.37 9.93
C GLY A 137 10.53 16.26 10.32
N TRP A 138 9.64 15.75 11.17
CA TRP A 138 8.51 16.54 11.67
C TRP A 138 8.95 17.67 12.62
N MET A 139 9.85 17.36 13.56
CA MET A 139 10.39 18.38 14.48
C MET A 139 11.11 19.50 13.71
N SER A 140 12.00 19.17 12.79
CA SER A 140 12.69 20.17 11.96
C SER A 140 11.73 21.01 11.12
N PHE A 141 10.64 20.42 10.62
CA PHE A 141 9.59 21.18 9.95
C PHE A 141 8.90 22.16 10.90
N CYS A 142 8.48 21.71 12.09
CA CYS A 142 7.87 22.57 13.10
C CYS A 142 8.81 23.72 13.53
N GLU A 143 10.10 23.44 13.70
CA GLU A 143 11.12 24.45 14.04
C GLU A 143 11.31 25.49 12.92
N SER A 144 11.10 25.11 11.66
CA SER A 144 11.17 26.04 10.52
C SER A 144 9.97 26.98 10.39
N LEU A 145 8.90 26.77 11.16
CA LEU A 145 7.70 27.61 11.07
C LEU A 145 7.90 28.95 11.77
N SER A 146 7.34 30.00 11.17
CA SER A 146 7.30 31.35 11.70
C SER A 146 5.84 31.76 11.97
N PRO A 147 5.56 32.72 12.87
CA PRO A 147 4.21 33.29 13.02
C PRO A 147 3.62 33.85 11.72
N ARG A 148 4.45 34.17 10.71
CA ARG A 148 4.02 34.64 9.39
C ARG A 148 3.83 33.51 8.36
N SER A 149 4.12 32.25 8.72
CA SER A 149 3.99 31.12 7.82
C SER A 149 2.51 30.91 7.44
N PRO A 150 2.15 30.97 6.14
CA PRO A 150 0.77 30.78 5.73
C PRO A 150 0.31 29.34 5.98
N SER A 151 -0.93 29.20 6.44
CA SER A 151 -1.57 27.90 6.77
C SER A 151 -1.48 26.89 5.64
N ARG A 152 -1.53 27.34 4.37
CA ARG A 152 -1.38 26.50 3.18
C ARG A 152 -0.07 25.69 3.19
N ILE A 153 1.04 26.24 3.68
CA ILE A 153 2.33 25.54 3.75
C ILE A 153 2.26 24.41 4.77
N VAL A 154 1.67 24.66 5.93
CA VAL A 154 1.47 23.66 6.99
C VAL A 154 0.61 22.51 6.48
N TRP A 155 -0.54 22.80 5.88
CA TRP A 155 -1.42 21.77 5.31
C TRP A 155 -0.76 20.97 4.19
N ASN A 156 0.03 21.63 3.33
CA ASN A 156 0.75 20.94 2.27
C ASN A 156 1.83 20.00 2.83
N GLN A 157 2.55 20.41 3.87
CA GLN A 157 3.52 19.53 4.51
C GLN A 157 2.88 18.41 5.29
N LEU A 158 1.81 18.67 6.05
CA LEU A 158 1.04 17.61 6.71
C LEU A 158 0.57 16.55 5.70
N LYS A 159 0.04 16.97 4.55
CA LYS A 159 -0.33 16.05 3.46
C LYS A 159 0.89 15.26 2.97
N LYS A 160 2.05 15.89 2.76
CA LYS A 160 3.28 15.18 2.35
C LYS A 160 3.70 14.13 3.38
N PHE A 161 3.66 14.44 4.67
CA PHE A 161 4.00 13.50 5.75
C PHE A 161 2.97 12.35 5.90
N ARG A 162 1.68 12.60 5.61
CA ARG A 162 0.61 11.59 5.67
C ARG A 162 0.48 10.73 4.42
N ARG A 163 0.83 11.24 3.23
CA ARG A 163 0.67 10.57 1.92
C ARG A 163 1.51 9.30 1.70
N SER A 164 2.18 8.80 2.74
CA SER A 164 2.64 7.40 2.78
C SER A 164 1.46 6.41 2.91
N LEU A 165 0.22 6.86 3.15
CA LEU A 165 -0.97 6.03 3.32
C LEU A 165 -2.23 6.66 2.70
N THR A 166 -2.24 6.88 1.39
CA THR A 166 -3.51 7.10 0.69
C THR A 166 -3.57 6.19 -0.51
N SER A 167 -4.31 5.08 -0.37
CA SER A 167 -5.11 4.59 -1.48
C SER A 167 -5.92 5.77 -2.03
N ASP A 168 -6.15 5.79 -3.34
CA ASP A 168 -6.82 6.91 -4.03
C ASP A 168 -8.28 7.16 -3.59
N ASN A 169 -8.78 6.49 -2.53
CA ASN A 169 -10.14 6.62 -2.00
C ASN A 169 -10.19 7.26 -0.61
N LEU A 170 -9.58 8.43 -0.42
CA LEU A 170 -9.92 9.28 0.74
C LEU A 170 -11.10 10.25 0.46
N SER A 171 -11.69 10.15 -0.74
CA SER A 171 -12.81 10.98 -1.22
C SER A 171 -13.93 10.13 -1.83
N SER A 172 -13.98 8.84 -1.51
CA SER A 172 -15.20 8.09 -1.77
C SER A 172 -16.22 8.60 -0.76
N ASN A 173 -17.12 9.47 -1.21
CA ASN A 173 -18.32 9.85 -0.43
C ASN A 173 -19.28 8.66 -0.26
N ASN A 174 -18.87 7.44 -0.61
CA ASN A 174 -19.64 6.25 -0.35
C ASN A 174 -19.53 5.90 1.14
N PRO A 175 -20.60 6.11 1.93
CA PRO A 175 -20.56 5.82 3.37
C PRO A 175 -20.28 4.34 3.62
N VAL A 176 -20.66 3.43 2.72
CA VAL A 176 -20.51 1.98 2.92
C VAL A 176 -19.05 1.56 3.12
N GLU A 177 -18.08 2.25 2.51
CA GLU A 177 -16.67 1.86 2.59
C GLU A 177 -16.00 2.21 3.92
N TRP A 178 -16.50 3.21 4.66
CA TRP A 178 -15.88 3.67 5.92
C TRP A 178 -16.81 3.63 7.14
N LEU A 179 -18.12 3.47 6.94
CA LEU A 179 -19.13 3.56 8.00
C LEU A 179 -18.92 2.49 9.06
N ASN A 180 -18.64 1.24 8.67
CA ASN A 180 -18.43 0.14 9.62
C ASN A 180 -17.23 0.39 10.54
N ASP A 181 -16.10 0.82 9.98
CA ASP A 181 -14.90 1.16 10.77
C ASP A 181 -15.12 2.35 11.71
N PHE A 182 -16.02 3.27 11.34
CA PHE A 182 -16.39 4.40 12.16
C PHE A 182 -17.39 4.00 13.26
N THR A 183 -18.40 3.18 12.94
CA THR A 183 -19.38 2.68 13.91
C THR A 183 -18.71 1.81 14.96
N ASP A 184 -17.77 0.95 14.56
CA ASP A 184 -17.02 0.09 15.49
C ASP A 184 -16.14 0.89 16.46
N LYS A 185 -15.71 2.11 16.08
CA LYS A 185 -14.98 3.01 16.99
C LYS A 185 -15.89 3.74 17.96
N LEU A 186 -17.09 4.13 17.52
CA LEU A 186 -18.03 4.86 18.36
C LEU A 186 -18.72 3.93 19.35
N ALA A 187 -19.12 2.75 18.89
CA ALA A 187 -19.83 1.75 19.66
C ALA A 187 -19.35 0.38 19.20
N PRO A 188 -18.22 -0.12 19.76
CA PRO A 188 -17.78 -1.47 19.50
C PRO A 188 -18.92 -2.46 19.74
N PRO A 189 -19.00 -3.56 18.97
CA PRO A 189 -20.07 -4.57 19.10
C PRO A 189 -20.13 -5.21 20.50
N PHE A 190 -19.06 -5.04 21.30
CA PHE A 190 -19.02 -5.42 22.70
C PHE A 190 -18.71 -4.19 23.56
N ALA A 191 -19.74 -3.71 24.27
CA ALA A 191 -19.56 -2.86 25.44
C ALA A 191 -19.35 -3.76 26.65
N PRO A 192 -18.26 -3.62 27.44
CA PRO A 192 -18.11 -4.34 28.69
C PRO A 192 -19.35 -4.11 29.57
N CYS A 193 -20.05 -5.19 29.95
CA CYS A 193 -21.14 -5.12 30.92
C CYS A 193 -20.57 -4.62 32.26
N GLU A 194 -21.32 -3.83 33.01
CA GLU A 194 -20.91 -3.30 34.32
C GLU A 194 -20.39 -4.40 35.27
N ASP A 195 -20.85 -5.64 35.10
CA ASP A 195 -20.40 -6.83 35.86
C ASP A 195 -18.93 -7.23 35.61
N SER A 196 -18.29 -6.69 34.57
CA SER A 196 -16.88 -6.92 34.24
C SER A 196 -15.92 -5.90 34.88
N PHE A 197 -16.46 -4.82 35.47
CA PHE A 197 -15.72 -4.09 36.49
C PHE A 197 -15.71 -4.98 37.73
N LEU A 198 -14.64 -5.76 37.87
CA LEU A 198 -14.38 -6.55 39.07
C LEU A 198 -14.75 -5.69 40.28
N ALA A 199 -15.75 -6.17 41.04
CA ALA A 199 -16.22 -5.52 42.24
C ALA A 199 -15.01 -5.16 43.11
N SER A 200 -14.65 -3.88 43.09
CA SER A 200 -13.62 -3.33 43.96
C SER A 200 -14.07 -3.63 45.38
N THR A 201 -13.31 -4.49 46.05
CA THR A 201 -13.47 -4.77 47.47
C THR A 201 -13.45 -3.42 48.20
N PRO A 202 -14.41 -3.13 49.12
CA PRO A 202 -14.45 -1.83 49.77
C PRO A 202 -13.27 -1.73 50.74
N ALA A 203 -12.15 -1.18 50.27
CA ALA A 203 -11.16 -0.59 51.15
C ALA A 203 -11.71 0.79 51.55
N SER A 204 -12.33 0.83 52.71
CA SER A 204 -12.48 2.05 53.50
C SER A 204 -11.17 2.85 53.47
N THR A 205 -11.21 4.12 53.06
CA THR A 205 -10.89 5.28 53.92
C THR A 205 -10.77 6.57 53.08
N VAL A 206 -11.70 7.48 53.35
CA VAL A 206 -11.66 8.95 53.22
C VAL A 206 -11.67 9.54 51.80
N ASP A 207 -12.81 10.17 51.48
CA ASP A 207 -13.06 11.06 50.35
C ASP A 207 -11.97 12.15 50.19
N ASP A 208 -11.29 12.10 49.05
CA ASP A 208 -10.28 13.07 48.61
C ASP A 208 -10.80 13.92 47.43
N LEU A 209 -12.12 14.10 47.33
CA LEU A 209 -12.77 14.86 46.26
C LEU A 209 -12.87 16.37 46.53
N ASP A 210 -12.55 16.81 47.76
CA ASP A 210 -12.56 18.22 48.18
C ASP A 210 -11.15 18.80 48.42
N ALA A 211 -10.08 18.06 48.08
CA ALA A 211 -8.72 18.57 48.25
C ALA A 211 -8.42 19.68 47.22
N PRO A 212 -8.02 20.90 47.65
CA PRO A 212 -7.64 21.95 46.73
C PRO A 212 -6.34 21.59 45.99
N PHE A 213 -6.34 21.77 44.66
CA PHE A 213 -5.17 21.56 43.81
C PHE A 213 -3.97 22.42 44.28
N LEU A 214 -2.96 21.78 44.88
CA LEU A 214 -1.71 22.45 45.26
C LEU A 214 -0.76 22.56 44.06
N PHE A 215 -0.51 23.79 43.61
CA PHE A 215 0.37 24.16 42.49
C PHE A 215 1.89 23.99 42.76
N LEU A 216 2.28 23.15 43.71
CA LEU A 216 3.68 23.05 44.16
C LEU A 216 4.55 22.08 43.36
N SER A 217 4.02 21.41 42.33
CA SER A 217 4.77 20.47 41.48
C SER A 217 5.44 21.11 40.25
N PHE A 218 5.39 22.44 40.09
CA PHE A 218 5.99 23.16 38.96
C PHE A 218 7.28 23.94 39.27
N ASN A 219 8.03 23.54 40.30
CA ASN A 219 9.40 24.02 40.49
C ASN A 219 10.36 22.86 40.73
N VAL A 220 10.85 22.29 39.64
CA VAL A 220 12.17 21.65 39.60
C VAL A 220 12.89 22.26 38.40
N LEU A 221 13.74 23.24 38.68
CA LEU A 221 14.92 23.55 37.87
C LEU A 221 15.99 22.48 38.13
#